data_AF-A0A3S8RQ25-F1
#
_entry.id   AF-A0A3S8RQ25-F1
#
_cell.length_a   1.000
_cell.length_b   1.000
_cell.length_c   1.000
_cell.angle_alpha   90.00
_cell.angle_beta   90.00
_cell.angle_gamma   90.00
#
_symmetry.space_group_name_H-M   'P 1'
#
loop_
_entity.id
_entity.type
_entity.pdbx_description
1 polymer ?
#
loop_
_entity_poly.entity_id
_entity_poly.type
_entity_poly.pdbx_seq_one_letter_code
_entity_poly.pdbx_strand_id
1 'polypeptide(L)'
;MPALSKNISIFPFIGYIKHAKYFVTSAFHGAVFAILNKVKFFVFPVSDNPNDPKSMDSRLIALLDTFSLSSCYVYDKENIPNIDDVTFDHINESETSAYRHNSIQFLKDALES
;
A
#
# COMPACT_ATOMS: atom_id res chain seq x y z
N MET A 1 -7.49 -1.91 23.55
CA MET A 1 -8.10 -1.35 22.32
C MET A 1 -9.53 -1.88 22.24
N PRO A 2 -10.56 -1.04 22.15
CA PRO A 2 -11.93 -1.53 22.03
C PRO A 2 -12.09 -2.33 20.73
N ALA A 3 -12.88 -3.40 20.78
CA ALA A 3 -13.14 -4.23 19.61
C ALA A 3 -13.87 -3.38 18.54
N LEU A 4 -13.25 -3.28 17.36
CA LEU A 4 -13.81 -2.60 16.20
C LEU A 4 -15.11 -3.32 15.79
N SER A 5 -16.19 -2.57 15.55
CA SER A 5 -17.45 -3.12 15.08
C SER A 5 -17.27 -3.78 13.71
N LYS A 6 -18.03 -4.85 13.43
CA LYS A 6 -17.92 -5.64 12.19
C LYS A 6 -18.19 -4.87 10.88
N ASN A 7 -18.65 -3.62 10.94
CA ASN A 7 -18.97 -2.80 9.78
C ASN A 7 -18.46 -1.36 9.99
N ILE A 8 -17.23 -1.10 9.57
CA ILE A 8 -16.65 0.24 9.51
C ILE A 8 -16.77 0.76 8.09
N SER A 9 -17.24 1.99 7.93
CA SER A 9 -17.25 2.64 6.62
C SER A 9 -15.83 3.02 6.18
N ILE A 10 -15.67 3.35 4.90
CA ILE A 10 -14.35 3.63 4.32
C ILE A 10 -13.64 4.83 4.98
N PHE A 11 -14.38 5.86 5.37
CA PHE A 11 -13.77 7.07 5.95
C PHE A 11 -13.13 6.84 7.32
N PRO A 12 -13.82 6.23 8.32
CA PRO A 12 -13.17 5.87 9.58
C PRO A 12 -12.03 4.87 9.38
N PHE A 13 -12.13 3.93 8.43
CA PHE A 13 -11.03 3.01 8.12
C PHE A 13 -9.77 3.76 7.69
N ILE A 14 -9.87 4.69 6.74
CA ILE A 14 -8.75 5.52 6.30
C ILE A 14 -8.26 6.41 7.46
N GLY A 15 -9.17 6.92 8.29
CA GLY A 15 -8.84 7.68 9.49
C GLY A 15 -7.95 6.88 10.47
N TYR A 16 -8.26 5.60 10.70
CA TYR A 16 -7.43 4.74 11.53
C TYR A 16 -6.03 4.54 10.96
N ILE A 17 -5.89 4.38 9.64
CA ILE A 17 -4.57 4.28 8.99
C ILE A 17 -3.81 5.59 9.17
N LYS A 18 -4.42 6.72 8.77
CA LYS A 18 -3.80 8.05 8.76
C LYS A 18 -3.23 8.48 10.11
N HIS A 19 -3.88 8.09 11.20
CA HIS A 19 -3.48 8.46 12.56
C HIS A 19 -2.69 7.37 13.29
N ALA A 20 -2.39 6.23 12.64
CA ALA A 20 -1.57 5.19 13.22
C ALA A 20 -0.09 5.60 13.25
N LYS A 21 0.63 5.14 14.28
CA LYS A 21 2.10 5.24 14.32
C LYS A 21 2.75 4.31 13.29
N TYR A 22 2.20 3.09 13.18
CA TYR A 22 2.62 2.05 12.25
C TYR A 22 1.40 1.27 11.76
N PHE A 23 1.46 0.75 10.56
CA PHE A 23 0.39 -0.07 9.98
C PHE A 23 0.92 -1.41 9.48
N VAL A 24 0.17 -2.48 9.71
CA VAL A 24 0.50 -3.81 9.20
C VAL A 24 -0.68 -4.30 8.39
N THR A 25 -0.40 -4.77 7.18
CA THR A 25 -1.46 -5.20 6.27
C THR A 25 -0.99 -6.32 5.36
N SER A 26 -1.94 -7.03 4.77
CA SER A 26 -1.71 -7.87 3.60
C SER A 26 -2.61 -7.43 2.44
N ALA A 27 -3.39 -6.36 2.61
CA ALA A 27 -4.32 -5.89 1.62
C ALA A 27 -3.67 -4.85 0.71
N PHE A 28 -3.84 -5.01 -0.60
CA PHE A 28 -3.39 -4.04 -1.60
C PHE A 28 -3.79 -2.60 -1.28
N HIS A 29 -5.09 -2.36 -1.04
CA HIS A 29 -5.59 -1.01 -0.71
C HIS A 29 -5.07 -0.49 0.64
N GLY A 30 -4.78 -1.38 1.59
CA GLY A 30 -4.14 -0.99 2.85
C GLY A 30 -2.77 -0.36 2.61
N ALA A 31 -1.95 -0.99 1.76
CA ALA A 31 -0.65 -0.45 1.37
C ALA A 31 -0.78 0.88 0.61
N VAL A 32 -1.73 0.98 -0.34
CA VAL A 32 -2.01 2.25 -1.05
C VAL A 32 -2.35 3.38 -0.09
N PHE A 33 -3.24 3.14 0.88
CA PHE A 33 -3.60 4.18 1.85
C PHE A 33 -2.47 4.53 2.81
N ALA A 34 -1.61 3.58 3.17
CA ALA A 34 -0.42 3.86 3.96
C ALA A 34 0.56 4.78 3.21
N ILE A 35 0.81 4.51 1.92
CA ILE A 35 1.64 5.35 1.05
C ILE A 35 1.06 6.75 0.93
N LEU A 36 -0.23 6.87 0.60
CA LEU A 36 -0.90 8.17 0.43
C LEU A 36 -0.89 9.02 1.71
N ASN A 37 -0.99 8.39 2.89
CA ASN A 37 -0.96 9.09 4.17
C ASN A 37 0.44 9.17 4.80
N LYS A 38 1.48 8.66 4.12
CA LYS A 38 2.87 8.60 4.60
C LYS A 38 2.99 7.94 5.98
N VAL A 39 2.24 6.86 6.19
CA VAL A 39 2.23 6.07 7.42
C VAL A 39 3.19 4.89 7.23
N LYS A 40 4.22 4.80 8.09
CA LYS A 40 5.18 3.69 8.09
C LYS A 40 4.43 2.36 8.21
N PHE A 41 4.73 1.41 7.32
CA PHE A 41 3.99 0.16 7.25
C PHE A 41 4.82 -1.02 6.81
N PHE A 42 4.32 -2.22 7.11
CA PHE A 42 4.80 -3.48 6.54
C PHE A 42 3.65 -4.26 5.90
N VAL A 43 4.01 -4.97 4.83
CA VAL A 43 3.17 -5.91 4.12
C VAL A 43 3.67 -7.32 4.37
N PHE A 44 2.79 -8.21 4.78
CA PHE A 44 3.12 -9.63 4.93
C PHE A 44 2.43 -10.45 3.83
N PRO A 45 3.16 -11.37 3.17
CA PRO A 45 2.59 -12.27 2.18
C PRO A 45 1.46 -13.10 2.77
N VAL A 46 0.45 -13.36 1.93
CA VAL A 46 -0.62 -14.32 2.25
C VAL A 46 -0.64 -15.52 1.31
N SER A 47 0.08 -15.46 0.19
CA SER A 47 0.21 -16.57 -0.75
C SER A 47 1.39 -17.46 -0.38
N ASP A 48 1.20 -18.77 -0.48
CA ASP A 48 2.31 -19.74 -0.44
C ASP A 48 3.21 -19.64 -1.68
N ASN A 49 2.74 -18.97 -2.74
CA ASN A 49 3.51 -18.63 -3.92
C ASN A 49 3.39 -17.12 -4.24
N PRO A 50 4.24 -16.27 -3.65
CA PRO A 50 4.19 -14.82 -3.85
C PRO A 50 4.60 -14.39 -5.27
N ASN A 51 5.28 -15.27 -6.01
CA ASN A 51 5.73 -15.02 -7.38
C ASN A 51 4.68 -15.38 -8.44
N ASP A 52 3.52 -15.92 -8.05
CA ASP A 52 2.40 -16.09 -8.99
C ASP A 52 1.96 -14.69 -9.49
N PRO A 53 2.04 -14.39 -10.80
CA PRO A 53 1.67 -13.09 -11.34
C PRO A 53 0.20 -12.70 -11.12
N LYS A 54 -0.66 -13.66 -10.77
CA LYS A 54 -2.07 -13.43 -10.44
C LYS A 54 -2.31 -13.24 -8.95
N SER A 55 -1.29 -13.44 -8.11
CA SER A 55 -1.42 -13.33 -6.66
C SER A 55 -1.57 -11.88 -6.21
N MET A 56 -2.20 -11.68 -5.05
CA MET A 56 -2.24 -10.36 -4.41
C MET A 56 -0.84 -9.88 -4.04
N ASP A 57 0.05 -10.79 -3.69
CA ASP A 57 1.44 -10.50 -3.32
C ASP A 57 2.21 -9.91 -4.51
N SER A 58 2.05 -10.46 -5.71
CA SER A 58 2.67 -9.88 -6.93
C SER A 58 2.25 -8.43 -7.18
N ARG A 59 0.98 -8.10 -6.91
CA ARG A 59 0.45 -6.73 -7.03
C ARG A 59 1.02 -5.80 -5.95
N LEU A 60 1.20 -6.32 -4.72
CA LEU A 60 1.83 -5.58 -3.63
C LEU A 60 3.31 -5.32 -3.93
N ILE A 61 4.04 -6.32 -4.40
CA ILE A 61 5.46 -6.18 -4.81
C ILE A 61 5.58 -5.11 -5.91
N ALA A 62 4.77 -5.20 -6.97
CA ALA A 62 4.79 -4.22 -8.05
C ALA A 62 4.46 -2.80 -7.57
N LEU A 63 3.49 -2.64 -6.64
CA LEU A 63 3.18 -1.35 -6.02
C LEU A 63 4.36 -0.81 -5.22
N LEU A 64 5.00 -1.64 -4.39
CA LEU A 64 6.11 -1.22 -3.55
C LEU A 64 7.33 -0.86 -4.39
N ASP A 65 7.64 -1.63 -5.44
CA ASP A 65 8.72 -1.32 -6.38
C ASP A 65 8.49 0.01 -7.09
N THR A 66 7.24 0.28 -7.52
CA THR A 66 6.84 1.55 -8.16
C THR A 66 7.18 2.76 -7.29
N PHE A 67 7.02 2.62 -5.97
CA PHE A 67 7.27 3.69 -5.00
C PHE A 67 8.62 3.56 -4.29
N SER A 68 9.54 2.70 -4.74
CA SER A 68 10.83 2.43 -4.08
C SER A 68 10.70 2.07 -2.59
N LEU A 69 9.71 1.24 -2.27
CA LEU A 69 9.36 0.79 -0.91
C LEU A 69 9.45 -0.74 -0.76
N SER A 70 10.26 -1.42 -1.58
CA SER A 70 10.36 -2.89 -1.59
C SER A 70 10.75 -3.49 -0.23
N SER A 71 11.47 -2.73 0.62
CA SER A 71 11.79 -3.11 2.01
C SER A 71 10.57 -3.22 2.91
N CYS A 72 9.41 -2.68 2.52
CA CYS A 72 8.16 -2.82 3.25
C CYS A 72 7.52 -4.21 3.07
N TYR A 73 8.01 -5.04 2.14
CA TYR A 73 7.52 -6.41 1.93
C TYR A 73 8.31 -7.41 2.79
N VAL A 74 7.66 -7.95 3.82
CA VAL A 74 8.29 -8.83 4.81
C VAL A 74 8.05 -10.28 4.45
N TYR A 75 8.96 -10.87 3.67
CA TYR A 75 8.90 -12.28 3.27
C TYR A 75 9.40 -13.24 4.36
N ASP A 76 10.35 -12.78 5.18
CA ASP A 76 10.94 -13.53 6.30
C ASP A 76 10.51 -12.91 7.62
N LYS A 77 9.71 -13.66 8.40
CA LYS A 77 9.17 -13.20 9.69
C LYS A 77 10.25 -13.15 10.79
N GLU A 78 11.36 -13.85 10.61
CA GLU A 78 12.49 -13.84 11.55
C GLU A 78 13.43 -12.66 11.29
N ASN A 79 13.30 -11.99 10.13
CA ASN A 79 14.15 -10.87 9.73
C ASN A 79 13.30 -9.68 9.25
N ILE A 80 12.56 -9.08 10.18
CA ILE A 80 11.74 -7.89 9.92
C ILE A 80 12.66 -6.65 9.90
N PRO A 81 12.66 -5.84 8.82
CA PRO A 81 13.43 -4.60 8.78
C PRO A 81 13.04 -3.62 9.90
N ASN A 82 13.91 -2.67 10.21
CA ASN A 82 13.54 -1.61 11.14
C ASN A 82 12.51 -0.69 10.49
N ILE A 83 11.32 -0.64 11.08
CA ILE A 83 10.20 0.20 10.60
C ILE A 83 10.59 1.68 10.51
N ASP A 84 11.58 2.12 11.31
CA ASP A 84 11.99 3.51 11.32
C ASP A 84 12.80 3.93 10.08
N ASP A 85 13.34 2.96 9.34
CA ASP A 85 14.05 3.18 8.07
C ASP A 85 13.08 3.42 6.89
N VAL A 86 11.79 3.14 7.07
CA VAL A 86 10.76 3.45 6.07
C VAL A 86 10.56 4.96 5.99
N THR A 87 10.96 5.55 4.86
CA THR A 87 10.78 6.98 4.54
C THR A 87 9.92 7.18 3.29
N PHE A 88 9.29 8.35 3.21
CA PHE A 88 8.44 8.79 2.10
C PHE A 88 8.94 10.12 1.51
N ASP A 89 10.18 10.52 1.82
CA ASP A 89 10.75 11.80 1.40
C ASP A 89 10.97 11.87 -0.12
N HIS A 90 11.25 10.72 -0.74
CA HIS A 90 11.36 10.60 -2.20
C HIS A 90 10.01 10.67 -2.90
N ILE A 91 8.92 10.29 -2.22
CA ILE A 91 7.57 10.29 -2.79
C ILE A 91 6.96 11.68 -2.69
N ASN A 92 6.93 12.36 -3.83
CA ASN A 92 6.42 13.71 -3.95
C ASN A 92 5.04 13.78 -4.63
N GLU A 93 4.39 14.94 -4.51
CA GLU A 93 3.06 15.17 -5.07
C GLU A 93 3.05 15.07 -6.61
N SER A 94 4.17 15.37 -7.28
CA SER A 94 4.24 15.31 -8.74
C SER A 94 4.23 13.88 -9.28
N GLU A 95 4.92 12.95 -8.61
CA GLU A 95 4.88 11.52 -8.96
C GLU A 95 3.48 10.95 -8.81
N THR A 96 2.84 11.18 -7.65
CA THR A 96 1.48 10.70 -7.42
C THR A 96 0.45 11.37 -8.35
N SER A 97 0.67 12.63 -8.72
CA SER A 97 -0.15 13.34 -9.71
C SER A 97 -0.02 12.74 -11.11
N ALA A 98 1.18 12.32 -11.52
CA ALA A 98 1.39 11.68 -12.80
C ALA A 98 0.62 10.35 -12.90
N TYR A 99 0.65 9.51 -11.86
CA TYR A 99 -0.15 8.28 -11.82
C TYR A 99 -1.66 8.56 -11.87
N ARG A 100 -2.14 9.59 -11.17
CA ARG A 100 -3.55 10.00 -11.26
C ARG A 100 -3.91 10.49 -12.66
N HIS A 101 -3.06 11.31 -13.27
CA HIS A 101 -3.26 11.80 -14.63
C HIS A 101 -3.34 10.65 -15.63
N ASN A 102 -2.39 9.72 -15.59
CA ASN A 102 -2.38 8.54 -16.47
C ASN A 102 -3.62 7.66 -16.26
N SER A 103 -4.06 7.50 -15.01
CA SER A 103 -5.28 6.73 -14.69
C SER A 103 -6.53 7.40 -15.25
N ILE A 104 -6.64 8.73 -15.13
CA ILE A 104 -7.75 9.49 -15.71
C ILE A 104 -7.71 9.42 -17.24
N GLN A 105 -6.52 9.54 -17.84
CA GLN A 105 -6.37 9.47 -19.30
C GLN A 105 -6.77 8.09 -19.82
N PHE A 106 -6.30 7.00 -19.20
CA PHE A 106 -6.71 5.64 -19.54
C PHE A 106 -8.23 5.47 -19.51
N LEU A 107 -8.90 6.00 -18.49
CA LEU A 107 -10.36 5.93 -18.38
C LEU A 107 -11.07 6.75 -19.47
N LYS A 108 -10.55 7.93 -19.82
CA LYS A 108 -11.10 8.74 -20.92
C LYS A 108 -10.96 8.01 -22.26
N ASP A 109 -9.78 7.51 -22.55
CA ASP A 109 -9.50 6.80 -23.81
C ASP A 109 -10.40 5.57 -23.97
N ALA A 110 -10.67 4.84 -22.89
CA ALA A 110 -11.54 3.67 -22.89
C ALA A 110 -13.05 3.99 -23.00
N LEU A 111 -13.46 5.24 -22.73
CA LEU A 111 -14.85 5.70 -22.85
C LEU A 111 -15.12 6.38 -24.20
N GLU A 112 -14.08 6.90 -24.84
CA GLU A 112 -14.14 7.52 -26.17
C GLU A 112 -13.93 6.50 -27.31
N SER A 113 -13.57 5.26 -26.97
CA SER A 113 -13.47 4.09 -27.88
C SER A 113 -14.79 3.35 -28.03
#